data_AF-A0A3Q3D5T2-F1
#
_entry.id   AF-A0A3Q3D5T2-F1
#
_cell.length_a   1.000
_cell.length_b   1.000
_cell.length_c   1.000
_cell.angle_alpha   90.00
_cell.angle_beta   90.00
_cell.angle_gamma   90.00
#
_symmetry.space_group_name_H-M   'P 1'
#
loop_
_entity.id
_entity.type
_entity.pdbx_description
1 polymer ?
#
loop_
_entity_poly.entity_id
_entity_poly.type
_entity_poly.pdbx_seq_one_letter_code
_entity_poly.pdbx_strand_id
1 'polypeptide(L)'
;MLATRTAEDESPEVEEMDTLEPNWCWFYLAECGVWHMFEIDPSAACSVTSAQIEQCYTRNQRGVMEFYTAKYTYRLDFSALPSLGNGFQVRVGFICDNLALPVPCHWERINTDEPYQLVQLGRDTYEFKEVGRLYERTMDRPIKSIQRIQNLDLWEFFCRKKRQLRKVKRTLDIEERMLFHGTGHNNIQAICMFNFDWRLTGSNGDVYGKGSYFARDAKYSSKFCHNTGKHNNNLQRHGLAPPIFASEPSYKSMFLARVLVGEYTLGHPLYCRPPSKDTSLTNFFDSCVDDTANPKIYVIFDSNQIYPEYLIEFY
;
A
#
# COMPACT_ATOMS: atom_id res chain seq x y z
N MET A 1 20.31 26.53 -83.74
CA MET A 1 18.84 26.65 -83.65
C MET A 1 18.55 27.23 -82.27
N LEU A 2 18.28 28.53 -82.21
CA LEU A 2 17.73 29.21 -81.03
C LEU A 2 16.22 28.98 -81.02
N ALA A 3 15.64 28.70 -79.86
CA ALA A 3 14.34 29.23 -79.45
C ALA A 3 14.07 28.89 -77.98
N THR A 4 14.12 29.93 -77.15
CA THR A 4 13.45 30.04 -75.85
C THR A 4 11.94 29.85 -76.01
N ARG A 5 11.30 29.13 -75.09
CA ARG A 5 9.85 29.18 -74.89
C ARG A 5 9.55 29.43 -73.41
N THR A 6 8.66 30.40 -73.23
CA THR A 6 8.20 31.08 -72.01
C THR A 6 7.38 30.20 -71.08
N ALA A 7 7.38 30.60 -69.81
CA ALA A 7 6.69 30.00 -68.67
C ALA A 7 5.17 29.90 -68.87
N GLU A 8 4.61 28.75 -68.52
CA GLU A 8 3.23 28.60 -68.09
C GLU A 8 3.21 28.34 -66.59
N ASP A 9 2.24 28.98 -65.97
CA ASP A 9 2.01 29.23 -64.56
C ASP A 9 1.66 27.90 -63.84
N GLU A 10 2.64 27.25 -63.19
CA GLU A 10 2.34 26.22 -62.19
C GLU A 10 1.84 26.93 -60.93
N SER A 11 0.52 27.08 -60.82
CA SER A 11 -0.13 27.32 -59.53
C SER A 11 0.19 26.11 -58.64
N PRO A 12 0.94 26.26 -57.54
CA PRO A 12 1.08 25.15 -56.61
C PRO A 12 -0.30 24.97 -55.97
N GLU A 13 -0.84 23.76 -56.06
CA GLU A 13 -1.89 23.33 -55.13
C GLU A 13 -1.34 23.59 -53.72
N VAL A 14 -1.82 24.65 -53.09
CA VAL A 14 -1.60 24.88 -51.66
C VAL A 14 -2.44 23.80 -51.00
N GLU A 15 -1.82 22.65 -50.73
CA GLU A 15 -2.32 21.74 -49.71
C GLU A 15 -2.56 22.62 -48.47
N GLU A 16 -3.82 22.72 -48.03
CA GLU A 16 -4.16 23.34 -46.76
C GLU A 16 -3.39 22.59 -45.68
N MET A 17 -2.23 23.14 -45.33
CA MET A 17 -1.42 22.68 -44.22
C MET A 17 -2.28 22.84 -42.98
N ASP A 18 -2.66 21.72 -42.39
CA ASP A 18 -3.51 21.63 -41.21
C ASP A 18 -2.91 22.50 -40.10
N THR A 19 -3.37 23.75 -39.96
CA THR A 19 -2.93 24.69 -38.92
C THR A 19 -3.64 24.41 -37.59
N LEU A 20 -4.05 23.17 -37.35
CA LEU A 20 -4.53 22.77 -36.04
C LEU A 20 -3.37 22.92 -35.06
N GLU A 21 -3.54 23.81 -34.09
CA GLU A 21 -2.60 23.97 -32.98
C GLU A 21 -2.32 22.59 -32.37
N PRO A 22 -1.05 22.29 -32.04
CA PRO A 22 -0.73 20.99 -31.47
C PRO A 22 -1.49 20.79 -30.16
N ASN A 23 -2.37 19.79 -30.13
CA ASN A 23 -3.10 19.41 -28.93
C ASN A 23 -2.14 18.70 -27.95
N TRP A 24 -1.60 19.46 -27.01
CA TRP A 24 -0.80 18.93 -25.91
C TRP A 24 -1.68 18.22 -24.90
N CYS A 25 -1.35 16.95 -24.65
CA CYS A 25 -2.00 16.15 -23.62
C CYS A 25 -1.09 15.99 -22.39
N TRP A 26 -1.67 16.17 -21.21
CA TRP A 26 -1.01 16.02 -19.92
C TRP A 26 -1.28 14.65 -19.33
N PHE A 27 -0.20 14.02 -18.86
CA PHE A 27 -0.25 12.72 -18.21
C PHE A 27 0.39 12.78 -16.81
N TYR A 28 -0.10 11.93 -15.93
CA TYR A 28 0.47 11.68 -14.61
C TYR A 28 0.73 10.18 -14.41
N LEU A 29 1.81 9.85 -13.73
CA LEU A 29 2.09 8.48 -13.33
C LEU A 29 1.28 8.21 -12.06
N ALA A 30 0.23 7.39 -12.18
CA ALA A 30 -0.53 6.99 -11.02
C ALA A 30 0.24 5.94 -10.19
N GLU A 31 -0.15 5.77 -8.94
CA GLU A 31 0.51 4.81 -8.03
C GLU A 31 0.38 3.35 -8.45
N CYS A 32 -0.50 3.06 -9.43
CA CYS A 32 -0.58 1.76 -10.10
C CYS A 32 0.61 1.48 -11.04
N GLY A 33 1.52 2.45 -11.21
CA GLY A 33 2.65 2.36 -12.12
C GLY A 33 2.29 2.58 -13.59
N VAL A 34 1.05 3.02 -13.87
CA VAL A 34 0.55 3.29 -15.22
C VAL A 34 0.37 4.79 -15.43
N TRP A 35 0.67 5.26 -16.64
CA TRP A 35 0.41 6.63 -17.06
C TRP A 35 -1.07 6.84 -17.34
N HIS A 36 -1.67 7.82 -16.68
CA HIS A 36 -3.04 8.26 -16.91
C HIS A 36 -3.04 9.66 -17.52
N MET A 37 -3.92 9.87 -18.49
CA MET A 37 -4.14 11.20 -19.06
C MET A 37 -5.09 11.99 -18.15
N PHE A 38 -4.83 13.28 -17.98
CA PHE A 38 -5.83 14.19 -17.41
C PHE A 38 -7.04 14.25 -18.34
N GLU A 39 -8.23 14.30 -17.75
CA GLU A 39 -9.47 14.28 -18.51
C GLU A 39 -9.54 15.45 -19.51
N ILE A 40 -10.13 15.18 -20.67
CA ILE A 40 -10.30 16.18 -21.73
C ILE A 40 -11.50 17.07 -21.38
N ASP A 41 -12.57 16.46 -20.85
CA ASP A 41 -13.79 17.14 -20.43
C ASP A 41 -13.81 17.36 -18.92
N PRO A 42 -14.37 18.48 -18.42
CA PRO A 42 -14.53 18.70 -16.99
C PRO A 42 -15.41 17.61 -16.37
N SER A 43 -14.94 16.97 -15.31
CA SER A 43 -15.72 16.00 -14.55
C SER A 43 -15.83 16.36 -13.07
N ALA A 44 -16.76 15.69 -12.38
CA ALA A 44 -16.84 15.78 -10.92
C ALA A 44 -15.64 15.13 -10.20
N ALA A 45 -14.80 14.37 -10.92
CA ALA A 45 -13.67 13.65 -10.34
C ALA A 45 -12.38 14.49 -10.27
N CYS A 46 -12.20 15.48 -11.15
CA CYS A 46 -11.02 16.34 -11.23
C CYS A 46 -11.41 17.77 -11.60
N SER A 47 -10.91 18.77 -10.87
CA SER A 47 -11.22 20.19 -11.08
C SER A 47 -10.52 20.82 -12.28
N VAL A 48 -9.63 20.07 -12.93
CA VAL A 48 -8.82 20.54 -14.06
C VAL A 48 -8.79 19.53 -15.19
N THR A 49 -8.82 20.04 -16.41
CA THR A 49 -8.63 19.26 -17.63
C THR A 49 -7.20 19.40 -18.14
N SER A 50 -6.79 18.49 -19.03
CA SER A 50 -5.49 18.57 -19.72
C SER A 50 -5.26 19.93 -20.38
N ALA A 51 -6.29 20.49 -21.03
CA ALA A 51 -6.20 21.78 -21.71
C ALA A 51 -5.96 22.94 -20.74
N GLN A 52 -6.59 22.91 -19.56
CA GLN A 52 -6.40 23.94 -18.52
C GLN A 52 -4.99 23.89 -17.94
N ILE A 53 -4.42 22.70 -17.77
CA ILE A 53 -3.04 22.53 -17.31
C ILE A 53 -2.06 23.09 -18.38
N GLU A 54 -2.26 22.78 -19.67
CA GLU A 54 -1.41 23.33 -20.74
C GLU A 54 -1.49 24.86 -20.80
N GLN A 55 -2.68 25.43 -20.62
CA GLN A 55 -2.87 26.88 -20.60
C GLN A 55 -2.09 27.52 -19.43
N CYS A 56 -2.15 26.91 -18.25
CA CYS A 56 -1.41 27.38 -17.07
C CYS A 56 0.12 27.25 -17.27
N TYR A 57 0.59 26.14 -17.82
CA TYR A 57 1.99 25.91 -18.13
C TYR A 57 2.53 26.92 -19.16
N THR A 58 1.80 27.14 -20.25
CA THR A 58 2.20 28.09 -21.31
C THR A 58 2.31 29.51 -20.78
N ARG A 59 1.46 29.88 -19.80
CA ARG A 59 1.52 31.19 -19.13
C ARG A 59 2.73 31.30 -18.19
N ASN A 60 3.10 30.23 -17.50
CA ASN A 60 4.25 30.22 -16.60
C ASN A 60 4.88 28.82 -16.46
N GLN A 61 5.92 28.56 -17.23
CA GLN A 61 6.62 27.27 -17.25
C GLN A 61 7.39 26.95 -15.96
N ARG A 62 7.54 27.91 -15.04
CA ARG A 62 8.13 27.73 -13.70
C ARG A 62 7.10 27.98 -12.60
N GLY A 63 5.82 28.03 -12.97
CA GLY A 63 4.71 28.27 -12.07
C GLY A 63 4.30 27.02 -11.31
N VAL A 64 3.42 27.24 -10.35
CA VAL A 64 2.78 26.16 -9.61
C VAL A 64 1.28 26.32 -9.74
N MET A 65 0.59 25.20 -9.98
CA MET A 65 -0.85 25.13 -10.11
C MET A 65 -1.42 24.22 -9.02
N GLU A 66 -2.53 24.62 -8.42
CA GLU A 66 -3.32 23.76 -7.54
C GLU A 66 -4.57 23.28 -8.26
N PHE A 67 -4.92 22.02 -8.03
CA PHE A 67 -6.18 21.44 -8.49
C PHE A 67 -6.71 20.48 -7.45
N TYR A 68 -7.98 20.11 -7.53
CA TYR A 68 -8.59 19.21 -6.58
C TYR A 68 -9.32 18.08 -7.29
N THR A 69 -9.40 16.94 -6.63
CA THR A 69 -10.26 15.82 -6.99
C THR A 69 -11.39 15.72 -5.98
N ALA A 70 -12.31 14.79 -6.19
CA ALA A 70 -13.34 14.48 -5.19
C ALA A 70 -12.78 14.12 -3.80
N LYS A 71 -11.49 13.78 -3.68
CA LYS A 71 -10.87 13.32 -2.43
C LYS A 71 -9.72 14.20 -1.92
N TYR A 72 -8.96 14.85 -2.79
CA TYR A 72 -7.71 15.52 -2.40
C TYR A 72 -7.43 16.78 -3.23
N THR A 73 -6.74 17.75 -2.61
CA THR A 73 -6.12 18.89 -3.30
C THR A 73 -4.68 18.57 -3.65
N TYR A 74 -4.28 18.79 -4.89
CA TYR A 74 -2.96 18.51 -5.43
C TYR A 74 -2.26 19.79 -5.86
N ARG A 75 -0.92 19.74 -5.85
CA ARG A 75 -0.04 20.81 -6.31
C ARG A 75 0.85 20.28 -7.42
N LEU A 76 0.85 20.96 -8.56
CA LEU A 76 1.64 20.65 -9.75
C LEU A 76 2.68 21.75 -9.97
N ASP A 77 3.94 21.41 -9.78
CA ASP A 77 5.07 22.32 -10.02
C ASP A 77 5.63 22.12 -11.44
N PHE A 78 5.49 23.15 -12.27
CA PHE A 78 5.91 23.11 -13.66
C PHE A 78 7.43 23.14 -13.85
N SER A 79 8.18 23.58 -12.83
CA SER A 79 9.64 23.69 -12.91
C SER A 79 10.37 22.34 -12.86
N ALA A 80 9.69 21.28 -12.43
CA ALA A 80 10.26 19.94 -12.21
C ALA A 80 9.93 18.93 -13.33
N LEU A 81 9.43 19.39 -14.48
CA LEU A 81 8.80 18.51 -15.47
C LEU A 81 9.68 18.17 -16.69
N PRO A 82 9.81 16.88 -17.06
CA PRO A 82 10.42 16.47 -18.32
C PRO A 82 9.42 16.48 -19.49
N SER A 83 9.86 16.91 -20.67
CA SER A 83 9.12 16.75 -21.94
C SER A 83 9.57 15.47 -22.67
N LEU A 84 8.63 14.65 -23.16
CA LEU A 84 8.93 13.46 -23.95
C LEU A 84 8.20 13.55 -25.30
N GLY A 85 8.97 13.63 -26.39
CA GLY A 85 8.45 13.88 -27.73
C GLY A 85 8.60 12.69 -28.66
N ASN A 86 7.74 11.68 -28.53
CA ASN A 86 7.66 10.57 -29.48
C ASN A 86 6.27 10.53 -30.13
N GLY A 87 6.13 11.08 -31.33
CA GLY A 87 4.95 10.96 -32.20
C GLY A 87 3.70 11.73 -31.79
N PHE A 88 3.48 11.93 -30.49
CA PHE A 88 2.48 12.83 -29.91
C PHE A 88 3.18 13.80 -28.95
N GLN A 89 2.74 15.05 -28.93
CA GLN A 89 3.29 16.08 -28.07
C GLN A 89 2.75 15.86 -26.64
N VAL A 90 3.58 15.28 -25.76
CA VAL A 90 3.19 14.82 -24.40
C VAL A 90 3.97 15.57 -23.32
N ARG A 91 3.27 16.02 -22.27
CA ARG A 91 3.87 16.56 -21.05
C ARG A 91 3.57 15.67 -19.85
N VAL A 92 4.60 15.46 -19.03
CA VAL A 92 4.57 14.59 -17.86
C VAL A 92 4.61 15.45 -16.61
N GLY A 93 3.56 15.34 -15.78
CA GLY A 93 3.46 15.99 -14.48
C GLY A 93 3.78 15.03 -13.34
N PHE A 94 4.69 15.39 -12.42
CA PHE A 94 4.81 14.73 -11.13
C PHE A 94 3.93 15.45 -10.10
N ILE A 95 2.94 14.73 -9.54
CA ILE A 95 2.08 15.28 -8.50
C ILE A 95 2.77 15.05 -7.16
N CYS A 96 3.46 16.07 -6.63
CA CYS A 96 4.01 16.01 -5.30
C CYS A 96 3.84 17.35 -4.59
N ASP A 97 2.82 17.41 -3.73
CA ASP A 97 2.93 17.90 -2.36
C ASP A 97 1.54 17.85 -1.73
N ASN A 98 1.24 16.74 -1.03
CA ASN A 98 0.12 16.70 -0.09
C ASN A 98 0.59 16.11 1.23
N LEU A 99 0.29 16.80 2.33
CA LEU A 99 0.57 16.33 3.69
C LEU A 99 -0.33 15.14 4.10
N ALA A 100 -1.41 14.89 3.36
CA ALA A 100 -2.25 13.70 3.48
C ALA A 100 -1.52 12.47 2.90
N LEU A 101 -1.48 11.38 3.64
CA LEU A 101 -0.73 10.18 3.26
C LEU A 101 -1.45 9.52 2.07
N PRO A 102 -0.73 9.07 1.04
CA PRO A 102 -1.36 8.45 -0.12
C PRO A 102 -2.12 7.18 0.31
N VAL A 103 -3.42 7.15 0.07
CA VAL A 103 -4.23 5.94 0.19
C VAL A 103 -3.92 5.05 -1.01
N PRO A 104 -3.69 3.73 -0.84
CA PRO A 104 -3.28 2.89 -1.95
C PRO A 104 -4.33 2.89 -3.06
N CYS A 105 -3.88 3.11 -4.30
CA CYS A 105 -4.76 3.23 -5.47
C CYS A 105 -5.62 1.98 -5.76
N HIS A 106 -5.23 0.82 -5.22
CA HIS A 106 -5.95 -0.43 -5.39
C HIS A 106 -7.14 -0.58 -4.43
N TRP A 107 -7.33 0.34 -3.47
CA TRP A 107 -8.46 0.31 -2.55
C TRP A 107 -9.77 0.71 -3.22
N GLU A 108 -10.88 0.02 -2.92
CA GLU A 108 -12.21 0.49 -3.27
C GLU A 108 -12.56 1.73 -2.44
N ARG A 109 -13.67 2.38 -2.81
CA ARG A 109 -14.20 3.52 -2.08
C ARG A 109 -14.34 3.20 -0.59
N ILE A 110 -13.54 3.90 0.21
CA ILE A 110 -13.60 3.81 1.68
C ILE A 110 -14.89 4.46 2.15
N ASN A 111 -15.63 3.77 3.01
CA ASN A 111 -16.67 4.35 3.84
C ASN A 111 -16.01 4.90 5.12
N THR A 112 -15.97 6.23 5.26
CA THR A 112 -15.33 6.90 6.40
C THR A 112 -16.12 6.79 7.71
N ASP A 113 -17.36 6.29 7.66
CA ASP A 113 -18.18 6.08 8.85
C ASP A 113 -17.89 4.74 9.55
N GLU A 114 -17.20 3.82 8.86
CA GLU A 114 -16.81 2.52 9.40
C GLU A 114 -15.33 2.52 9.81
N PRO A 115 -14.96 1.86 10.93
CA PRO A 115 -13.56 1.84 11.40
C PRO A 115 -12.63 1.05 10.47
N TYR A 116 -13.17 0.06 9.74
CA TYR A 116 -12.48 -0.67 8.70
C TYR A 116 -13.48 -1.37 7.77
N GLN A 117 -13.04 -1.75 6.57
CA GLN A 117 -13.81 -2.59 5.66
C GLN A 117 -13.01 -3.83 5.26
N LEU A 118 -13.71 -4.94 5.05
CA LEU A 118 -13.14 -6.15 4.44
C LEU A 118 -13.63 -6.25 3.01
N VAL A 119 -12.70 -6.24 2.07
CA VAL A 119 -13.01 -6.32 0.64
C VAL A 119 -12.53 -7.66 0.11
N GLN A 120 -13.50 -8.50 -0.25
CA GLN A 120 -13.26 -9.81 -0.82
C GLN A 120 -12.58 -9.67 -2.19
N LEU A 121 -11.37 -10.20 -2.32
CA LEU A 121 -10.65 -10.18 -3.59
C LEU A 121 -11.17 -11.27 -4.54
N GLY A 122 -11.27 -10.94 -5.83
CA GLY A 122 -11.55 -11.89 -6.89
C GLY A 122 -10.35 -12.79 -7.17
N ARG A 123 -10.57 -14.10 -7.37
CA ARG A 123 -9.50 -15.10 -7.54
C ARG A 123 -8.66 -14.89 -8.81
N ASP A 124 -9.22 -14.20 -9.79
CA ASP A 124 -8.61 -13.86 -11.06
C ASP A 124 -7.76 -12.58 -11.01
N THR A 125 -7.93 -11.75 -9.98
CA THR A 125 -7.18 -10.50 -9.80
C THR A 125 -5.68 -10.76 -9.57
N TYR A 126 -4.85 -9.81 -10.02
CA TYR A 126 -3.40 -9.86 -9.79
C TYR A 126 -3.07 -9.88 -8.29
N GLU A 127 -3.78 -9.08 -7.51
CA GLU A 127 -3.60 -8.96 -6.06
C GLU A 127 -3.86 -10.28 -5.33
N PHE A 128 -4.97 -10.97 -5.63
CA PHE A 128 -5.24 -12.29 -5.07
C PHE A 128 -4.12 -13.27 -5.41
N LYS A 129 -3.68 -13.30 -6.68
CA LYS A 129 -2.62 -14.21 -7.15
C LYS A 129 -1.29 -13.95 -6.45
N GLU A 130 -0.94 -12.69 -6.17
CA GLU A 130 0.31 -12.37 -5.48
C GLU A 130 0.28 -12.77 -4.01
N VAL A 131 -0.83 -12.51 -3.30
CA VAL A 131 -1.01 -13.00 -1.92
C VAL A 131 -1.05 -14.52 -1.88
N GLY A 132 -1.74 -15.16 -2.82
CA GLY A 132 -1.79 -16.61 -2.99
C GLY A 132 -0.39 -17.20 -3.20
N ARG A 133 0.41 -16.61 -4.09
CA ARG A 133 1.79 -17.02 -4.36
C ARG A 133 2.65 -16.98 -3.09
N LEU A 134 2.55 -15.93 -2.28
CA LEU A 134 3.29 -15.83 -1.01
C LEU A 134 2.88 -16.93 -0.02
N TYR A 135 1.58 -17.24 0.05
CA TYR A 135 1.03 -18.27 0.93
C TYR A 135 1.47 -19.69 0.50
N GLU A 136 1.31 -20.00 -0.78
CA GLU A 136 1.57 -21.32 -1.38
C GLU A 136 3.05 -21.70 -1.40
N ARG A 137 3.96 -20.74 -1.22
CA ARG A 137 5.42 -21.02 -1.08
C ARG A 137 5.73 -22.04 0.01
N THR A 138 4.92 -22.08 1.07
CA THR A 138 5.17 -22.99 2.20
C THR A 138 3.94 -23.75 2.65
N MET A 139 2.74 -23.32 2.25
CA MET A 139 1.48 -23.87 2.71
C MET A 139 0.82 -24.72 1.61
N ASP A 140 0.30 -25.89 2.00
CA ASP A 140 -0.31 -26.90 1.13
C ASP A 140 -1.84 -26.93 1.23
N ARG A 141 -2.41 -26.10 2.10
CA ARG A 141 -3.85 -26.02 2.37
C ARG A 141 -4.54 -25.08 1.38
N PRO A 142 -5.76 -25.40 0.91
CA PRO A 142 -6.43 -24.56 -0.07
C PRO A 142 -6.94 -23.26 0.55
N ILE A 143 -6.73 -22.15 -0.16
CA ILE A 143 -7.28 -20.85 0.20
C ILE A 143 -8.80 -20.86 -0.03
N LYS A 144 -9.55 -20.53 1.02
CA LYS A 144 -11.00 -20.29 0.97
C LYS A 144 -11.25 -18.90 0.37
N SER A 145 -10.68 -17.88 0.99
CA SER A 145 -10.88 -16.47 0.63
C SER A 145 -9.65 -15.63 1.00
N ILE A 146 -9.45 -14.52 0.28
CA ILE A 146 -8.54 -13.44 0.67
C ILE A 146 -9.37 -12.16 0.71
N GLN A 147 -9.29 -11.43 1.82
CA GLN A 147 -9.96 -10.16 2.02
C GLN A 147 -8.91 -9.09 2.27
N ARG A 148 -8.92 -8.01 1.49
CA ARG A 148 -8.13 -6.80 1.80
C ARG A 148 -8.82 -6.06 2.93
N ILE A 149 -8.03 -5.64 3.91
CA ILE A 149 -8.48 -4.80 5.02
C ILE A 149 -8.23 -3.36 4.62
N GLN A 150 -9.28 -2.55 4.63
CA GLN A 150 -9.21 -1.11 4.39
C GLN A 150 -9.51 -0.38 5.70
N ASN A 151 -8.47 -0.12 6.47
CA ASN A 151 -8.51 0.72 7.66
C ASN A 151 -7.66 1.97 7.41
N LEU A 152 -8.32 3.12 7.25
CA LEU A 152 -7.66 4.39 6.90
C LEU A 152 -6.76 4.89 8.04
N ASP A 153 -7.24 4.84 9.28
CA ASP A 153 -6.50 5.33 10.44
C ASP A 153 -5.22 4.52 10.69
N LEU A 154 -5.31 3.18 10.62
CA LEU A 154 -4.14 2.31 10.75
C LEU A 154 -3.15 2.51 9.60
N TRP A 155 -3.65 2.75 8.39
CA TRP A 155 -2.80 3.09 7.25
C TRP A 155 -2.07 4.42 7.47
N GLU A 156 -2.76 5.42 8.00
CA GLU A 156 -2.13 6.70 8.34
C GLU A 156 -1.03 6.54 9.39
N PHE A 157 -1.28 5.79 10.46
CA PHE A 157 -0.25 5.52 11.46
C PHE A 157 0.96 4.82 10.87
N PHE A 158 0.74 3.81 10.02
CA PHE A 158 1.80 3.09 9.32
C PHE A 158 2.65 4.01 8.44
N CYS A 159 2.02 4.81 7.59
CA CYS A 159 2.72 5.71 6.67
C CYS A 159 3.45 6.84 7.42
N ARG A 160 2.87 7.37 8.50
CA ARG A 160 3.56 8.34 9.39
C ARG A 160 4.76 7.70 10.08
N LYS A 161 4.65 6.47 10.57
CA LYS A 161 5.76 5.73 11.18
C LYS A 161 6.89 5.51 10.18
N LYS A 162 6.58 5.08 8.95
CA LYS A 162 7.57 4.93 7.87
C LYS A 162 8.32 6.24 7.61
N ARG A 163 7.59 7.36 7.48
CA ARG A 163 8.17 8.69 7.28
C ARG A 163 9.03 9.13 8.47
N GLN A 164 8.59 8.88 9.70
CA GLN A 164 9.35 9.16 10.91
C GLN A 164 10.69 8.40 10.91
N LEU A 165 10.65 7.09 10.68
CA LEU A 165 11.85 6.24 10.66
C LEU A 165 12.84 6.68 9.58
N ARG A 166 12.38 7.02 8.36
CA ARG A 166 13.23 7.59 7.30
C ARG A 166 13.98 8.85 7.77
N LYS A 167 13.28 9.78 8.42
CA LYS A 167 13.88 11.03 8.95
C LYS A 167 14.89 10.76 10.06
N VAL A 168 14.53 9.92 11.03
CA VAL A 168 15.38 9.59 12.18
C VAL A 168 16.66 8.88 11.72
N LYS A 169 16.55 7.96 10.76
CA LYS A 169 17.67 7.16 10.26
C LYS A 169 18.44 7.80 9.11
N ARG A 170 17.95 8.92 8.58
CA ARG A 170 18.53 9.63 7.42
C ARG A 170 18.72 8.72 6.21
N THR A 171 17.70 7.89 5.95
CA THR A 171 17.65 6.95 4.82
C THR A 171 16.48 7.30 3.91
N LEU A 172 16.63 6.97 2.62
CA LEU A 172 15.57 7.14 1.62
C LEU A 172 14.43 6.16 1.83
N ASP A 173 14.73 4.96 2.34
CA ASP A 173 13.71 3.94 2.60
C ASP A 173 13.97 3.11 3.86
N ILE A 174 12.91 2.52 4.36
CA ILE A 174 12.90 1.58 5.49
C ILE A 174 12.48 0.23 4.93
N GLU A 175 13.25 -0.81 5.26
CA GLU A 175 12.96 -2.16 4.81
C GLU A 175 11.57 -2.58 5.26
N GLU A 176 10.71 -2.88 4.27
CA GLU A 176 9.33 -3.31 4.45
C GLU A 176 9.20 -4.75 3.95
N ARG A 177 8.45 -5.58 4.68
CA ARG A 177 8.17 -6.97 4.31
C ARG A 177 6.71 -7.32 4.49
N MET A 178 6.23 -8.19 3.60
CA MET A 178 4.96 -8.89 3.76
C MET A 178 5.20 -10.14 4.60
N LEU A 179 4.60 -10.22 5.79
CA LEU A 179 4.81 -11.30 6.74
C LEU A 179 3.49 -11.84 7.31
N PHE A 180 3.46 -13.14 7.60
CA PHE A 180 2.28 -13.83 8.09
C PHE A 180 2.14 -13.75 9.61
N HIS A 181 0.92 -13.58 10.11
CA HIS A 181 0.59 -13.66 11.53
C HIS A 181 -0.62 -14.58 11.74
N GLY A 182 -0.41 -15.71 12.43
CA GLY A 182 -1.49 -16.63 12.79
C GLY A 182 -2.11 -16.23 14.12
N THR A 183 -3.43 -16.24 14.19
CA THR A 183 -4.16 -15.87 15.41
C THR A 183 -5.48 -16.65 15.52
N GLY A 184 -6.09 -16.60 16.70
CA GLY A 184 -7.43 -17.15 16.93
C GLY A 184 -8.52 -16.30 16.28
N HIS A 185 -9.62 -16.93 15.86
CA HIS A 185 -10.73 -16.24 15.18
C HIS A 185 -11.31 -15.08 16.02
N ASN A 186 -11.34 -15.22 17.34
CA ASN A 186 -11.79 -14.19 18.29
C ASN A 186 -10.95 -12.91 18.28
N ASN A 187 -9.73 -12.93 17.73
CA ASN A 187 -8.85 -11.76 17.68
C ASN A 187 -8.98 -10.98 16.37
N ILE A 188 -9.63 -11.51 15.34
CA ILE A 188 -9.65 -10.93 13.99
C ILE A 188 -10.24 -9.51 14.02
N GLN A 189 -11.43 -9.35 14.61
CA GLN A 189 -12.11 -8.05 14.68
C GLN A 189 -11.25 -7.02 15.41
N ALA A 190 -10.65 -7.40 16.54
CA ALA A 190 -9.78 -6.52 17.32
C ALA A 190 -8.54 -6.08 16.53
N ILE A 191 -7.90 -6.99 15.78
CA ILE A 191 -6.74 -6.67 14.96
C ILE A 191 -7.11 -5.76 13.79
N CYS A 192 -8.23 -6.01 13.10
CA CYS A 192 -8.67 -5.16 11.99
C CYS A 192 -9.02 -3.73 12.46
N MET A 193 -9.58 -3.60 13.67
CA MET A 193 -10.01 -2.32 14.22
C MET A 193 -8.87 -1.54 14.91
N PHE A 194 -8.04 -2.23 15.69
CA PHE A 194 -7.08 -1.60 16.62
C PHE A 194 -5.63 -2.01 16.39
N ASN A 195 -5.33 -2.77 15.33
CA ASN A 195 -4.01 -3.32 15.02
C ASN A 195 -3.56 -4.43 15.99
N PHE A 196 -2.34 -4.93 15.81
CA PHE A 196 -1.76 -5.98 16.64
C PHE A 196 -1.30 -5.42 18.00
N ASP A 197 -1.83 -5.97 19.09
CA ASP A 197 -1.39 -5.68 20.46
C ASP A 197 -0.98 -6.96 21.19
N TRP A 198 0.33 -7.17 21.29
CA TRP A 198 0.91 -8.33 21.98
C TRP A 198 0.57 -8.39 23.47
N ARG A 199 0.17 -7.26 24.07
CA ARG A 199 -0.25 -7.20 25.49
C ARG A 199 -1.62 -7.83 25.70
N LEU A 200 -2.45 -7.89 24.65
CA LEU A 200 -3.81 -8.44 24.69
C LEU A 200 -3.86 -9.91 24.23
N THR A 201 -2.97 -10.31 23.32
CA THR A 201 -3.02 -11.64 22.69
C THR A 201 -2.27 -12.73 23.46
N GLY A 202 -1.56 -12.36 24.53
CA GLY A 202 -0.75 -13.29 25.33
C GLY A 202 0.48 -13.77 24.57
N SER A 203 1.62 -13.89 25.27
CA SER A 203 2.86 -14.30 24.63
C SER A 203 2.96 -15.82 24.50
N ASN A 204 2.81 -16.32 23.27
CA ASN A 204 3.15 -17.71 22.96
C ASN A 204 4.67 -17.86 22.82
N GLY A 205 5.37 -17.85 23.95
CA GLY A 205 6.82 -17.98 24.01
C GLY A 205 7.55 -16.75 23.48
N ASP A 206 7.73 -15.75 24.35
CA ASP A 206 8.55 -14.54 24.12
C ASP A 206 10.04 -14.92 23.97
N VAL A 207 10.42 -15.70 22.97
CA VAL A 207 11.79 -16.19 22.80
C VAL A 207 12.70 -15.07 22.27
N TYR A 208 12.16 -14.18 21.45
CA TYR A 208 12.92 -13.13 20.74
C TYR A 208 12.54 -11.72 21.19
N GLY A 209 11.72 -11.59 22.23
CA GLY A 209 11.26 -10.34 22.83
C GLY A 209 9.75 -10.29 23.04
N LYS A 210 9.32 -9.32 23.83
CA LYS A 210 7.91 -9.04 24.16
C LYS A 210 7.33 -8.09 23.11
N GLY A 211 6.88 -8.65 22.01
CA GLY A 211 6.37 -7.92 20.85
C GLY A 211 5.43 -8.78 20.01
N SER A 212 4.91 -8.20 18.93
CA SER A 212 4.09 -8.91 17.94
C SER A 212 4.97 -9.73 17.01
N TYR A 213 4.71 -11.03 16.90
CA TYR A 213 5.49 -11.98 16.11
C TYR A 213 4.93 -12.14 14.70
N PHE A 214 5.80 -12.12 13.71
CA PHE A 214 5.48 -12.31 12.30
C PHE A 214 6.41 -13.34 11.69
N ALA A 215 5.89 -14.20 10.84
CA ALA A 215 6.67 -15.24 10.16
C ALA A 215 6.79 -14.95 8.67
N ARG A 216 7.95 -15.27 8.11
CA ARG A 216 8.16 -15.29 6.65
C ARG A 216 7.28 -16.35 5.98
N ASP A 217 7.13 -17.50 6.64
CA ASP A 217 6.50 -18.69 6.06
C ASP A 217 5.08 -18.88 6.63
N ALA A 218 4.07 -18.89 5.77
CA ALA A 218 2.67 -19.11 6.15
C ALA A 218 2.45 -20.39 6.96
N LYS A 219 3.20 -21.47 6.64
CA LYS A 219 3.16 -22.74 7.37
C LYS A 219 3.61 -22.64 8.82
N TYR A 220 4.47 -21.68 9.16
CA TYR A 220 4.82 -21.43 10.55
C TYR A 220 3.65 -20.76 11.27
N SER A 221 3.08 -19.71 10.68
CA SER A 221 1.94 -18.97 11.24
C SER A 221 0.68 -19.83 11.40
N SER A 222 0.44 -20.81 10.52
CA SER A 222 -0.73 -21.70 10.60
C SER A 222 -0.83 -22.51 11.91
N LYS A 223 0.29 -22.71 12.61
CA LYS A 223 0.34 -23.36 13.93
C LYS A 223 -0.36 -22.55 15.03
N PHE A 224 -0.43 -21.22 14.84
CA PHE A 224 -1.05 -20.28 15.77
C PHE A 224 -2.48 -19.91 15.37
N CYS A 225 -2.95 -20.42 14.23
CA CYS A 225 -4.34 -20.32 13.80
C CYS A 225 -5.18 -21.33 14.58
N HIS A 226 -5.73 -20.88 15.70
CA HIS A 226 -6.55 -21.68 16.59
C HIS A 226 -8.03 -21.41 16.32
N ASN A 227 -8.83 -22.48 16.33
CA ASN A 227 -10.26 -22.34 16.50
C ASN A 227 -10.55 -22.13 18.00
N THR A 228 -11.59 -21.38 18.31
CA THR A 228 -11.95 -20.86 19.65
C THR A 228 -12.19 -21.92 20.75
N GLY A 229 -12.13 -23.21 20.42
CA GLY A 229 -12.53 -24.33 21.27
C GLY A 229 -11.88 -24.40 22.67
N LYS A 230 -10.73 -23.75 22.91
CA LYS A 230 -10.08 -23.80 24.24
C LYS A 230 -10.63 -22.79 25.25
N HIS A 231 -11.17 -21.65 24.81
CA HIS A 231 -11.79 -20.66 25.73
C HIS A 231 -13.27 -20.92 25.96
N ASN A 232 -13.93 -21.65 25.05
CA ASN A 232 -15.38 -21.86 25.10
C ASN A 232 -15.82 -22.89 26.16
N ASN A 233 -14.94 -23.81 26.59
CA ASN A 233 -15.31 -24.86 27.56
C ASN A 233 -15.79 -24.32 28.91
N ASN A 234 -15.24 -23.20 29.39
CA ASN A 234 -15.66 -22.61 30.67
C ASN A 234 -16.94 -21.78 30.54
N LEU A 235 -17.12 -21.02 29.45
CA LEU A 235 -18.31 -20.19 29.22
C LEU A 235 -19.53 -21.01 28.77
N GLN A 236 -19.32 -22.06 27.95
CA GLN A 236 -20.37 -23.03 27.60
C GLN A 236 -20.85 -23.82 28.82
N ARG A 237 -19.95 -24.23 29.73
CA ARG A 237 -20.32 -24.91 30.98
C ARG A 237 -21.30 -24.12 31.85
N HIS A 238 -21.27 -22.80 31.76
CA HIS A 238 -22.14 -21.91 32.53
C HIS A 238 -23.28 -21.28 31.71
N GLY A 239 -23.47 -21.69 30.44
CA GLY A 239 -24.55 -21.17 29.59
C GLY A 239 -24.40 -19.68 29.22
N LEU A 240 -23.18 -19.13 29.30
CA LEU A 240 -22.89 -17.72 29.05
C LEU A 240 -22.20 -17.48 27.71
N ALA A 241 -22.00 -18.52 26.90
CA ALA A 241 -21.38 -18.38 25.58
C ALA A 241 -22.33 -17.63 24.62
N PRO A 242 -21.94 -16.48 24.06
CA PRO A 242 -22.75 -15.76 23.08
C PRO A 242 -23.10 -16.63 21.85
N PRO A 243 -24.27 -16.45 21.20
CA PRO A 243 -24.70 -17.24 20.03
C PRO A 243 -23.72 -17.22 18.84
N ILE A 244 -22.88 -16.19 18.75
CA ILE A 244 -21.78 -16.08 17.77
C ILE A 244 -20.77 -17.25 17.87
N PHE A 245 -20.72 -17.95 18.99
CA PHE A 245 -19.84 -19.12 19.22
C PHE A 245 -20.55 -20.47 19.11
N ALA A 246 -21.77 -20.51 18.53
CA ALA A 246 -22.58 -21.72 18.45
C ALA A 246 -22.11 -22.71 17.36
N SER A 247 -21.42 -22.24 16.32
CA SER A 247 -20.82 -23.09 15.29
C SER A 247 -19.47 -22.54 14.85
N GLU A 248 -18.39 -23.25 15.15
CA GLU A 248 -17.06 -22.83 14.72
C GLU A 248 -16.92 -22.92 13.20
N PRO A 249 -16.29 -21.94 12.55
CA PRO A 249 -15.97 -22.05 11.14
C PRO A 249 -15.04 -23.25 10.91
N SER A 250 -15.33 -24.04 9.87
CA SER A 250 -14.52 -25.19 9.46
C SER A 250 -13.18 -24.82 8.79
N TYR A 251 -12.81 -23.54 8.88
CA TYR A 251 -11.64 -22.95 8.26
C TYR A 251 -10.87 -22.14 9.29
N LYS A 252 -9.58 -21.92 9.01
CA LYS A 252 -8.67 -21.12 9.81
C LYS A 252 -8.42 -19.77 9.13
N SER A 253 -7.92 -18.82 9.91
CA SER A 253 -7.60 -17.48 9.42
C SER A 253 -6.19 -17.07 9.84
N MET A 254 -5.47 -16.37 8.97
CA MET A 254 -4.22 -15.69 9.28
C MET A 254 -4.17 -14.34 8.59
N PHE A 255 -3.38 -13.42 9.14
CA PHE A 255 -3.08 -12.15 8.49
C PHE A 255 -1.82 -12.28 7.64
N LEU A 256 -1.81 -11.55 6.52
CA LEU A 256 -0.59 -11.15 5.84
C LEU A 256 -0.48 -9.63 5.98
N ALA A 257 0.53 -9.18 6.71
CA ALA A 257 0.70 -7.79 7.11
C ALA A 257 1.91 -7.15 6.43
N ARG A 258 1.81 -5.85 6.14
CA ARG A 258 2.97 -5.00 5.84
C ARG A 258 3.67 -4.67 7.14
N VAL A 259 4.98 -4.91 7.18
CA VAL A 259 5.78 -4.72 8.38
C VAL A 259 7.04 -3.93 8.04
N LEU A 260 7.24 -2.81 8.71
CA LEU A 260 8.50 -2.04 8.69
C LEU A 260 9.52 -2.76 9.57
N VAL A 261 10.21 -3.75 9.00
CA VAL A 261 11.24 -4.52 9.71
C VAL A 261 12.52 -3.73 9.90
N GLY A 262 12.80 -2.81 8.96
CA GLY A 262 13.98 -1.94 8.98
C GLY A 262 15.28 -2.70 9.26
N GLU A 263 16.17 -2.11 10.03
CA GLU A 263 17.39 -2.78 10.48
C GLU A 263 17.09 -3.66 11.70
N TYR A 264 17.43 -4.94 11.62
CA TYR A 264 17.13 -5.93 12.66
C TYR A 264 18.38 -6.55 13.27
N THR A 265 18.20 -7.17 14.43
CA THR A 265 19.23 -7.91 15.18
C THR A 265 18.62 -9.14 15.86
N LEU A 266 19.45 -9.99 16.45
CA LEU A 266 18.96 -11.16 17.20
C LEU A 266 18.09 -10.74 18.39
N GLY A 267 16.95 -11.41 18.53
CA GLY A 267 16.03 -11.19 19.64
C GLY A 267 16.50 -11.82 20.95
N HIS A 268 15.92 -11.35 22.05
CA HIS A 268 16.16 -11.88 23.38
C HIS A 268 14.87 -11.81 24.22
N PRO A 269 14.56 -12.80 25.08
CA PRO A 269 13.28 -12.86 25.80
C PRO A 269 12.95 -11.64 26.67
N LEU A 270 13.98 -10.97 27.18
CA LEU A 270 13.83 -9.81 28.05
C LEU A 270 13.63 -8.48 27.32
N TYR A 271 13.76 -8.46 25.99
CA TYR A 271 13.58 -7.23 25.23
C TYR A 271 12.12 -6.81 25.20
N CYS A 272 11.86 -5.56 25.62
CA CYS A 272 10.56 -4.89 25.47
C CYS A 272 10.57 -3.84 24.35
N ARG A 273 11.71 -3.72 23.66
CA ARG A 273 12.01 -2.85 22.52
C ARG A 273 13.25 -3.41 21.83
N PRO A 274 13.53 -3.06 20.56
CA PRO A 274 14.80 -3.41 19.95
C PRO A 274 15.98 -2.83 20.74
N PRO A 275 17.13 -3.52 20.81
CA PRO A 275 18.30 -3.04 21.54
C PRO A 275 18.96 -1.85 20.82
N SER A 276 19.76 -1.10 21.58
CA SER A 276 20.57 -0.01 21.04
C SER A 276 21.73 -0.56 20.22
N LYS A 277 22.13 0.13 19.15
CA LYS A 277 23.26 -0.26 18.29
C LYS A 277 24.61 0.14 18.86
N ASP A 278 24.62 1.21 19.65
CA ASP A 278 25.82 1.89 20.12
C ASP A 278 25.71 2.28 21.61
N THR A 279 24.78 1.64 22.34
CA THR A 279 24.42 1.93 23.74
C THR A 279 23.81 3.31 23.99
N SER A 280 23.57 4.12 22.95
CA SER A 280 22.86 5.39 23.08
C SER A 280 21.35 5.21 23.30
N LEU A 281 20.72 6.30 23.75
CA LEU A 281 19.26 6.40 23.93
C LEU A 281 18.51 6.87 22.68
N THR A 282 19.18 6.97 21.52
CA THR A 282 18.56 7.47 20.27
C THR A 282 18.77 6.55 19.06
N ASN A 283 19.76 5.65 19.09
CA ASN A 283 20.09 4.78 17.96
C ASN A 283 19.76 3.32 18.23
N PHE A 284 18.60 2.86 17.74
CA PHE A 284 18.11 1.50 17.95
C PHE A 284 17.96 0.75 16.63
N PHE A 285 17.98 -0.58 16.72
CA PHE A 285 17.38 -1.42 15.68
C PHE A 285 15.86 -1.15 15.59
N ASP A 286 15.23 -1.55 14.49
CA ASP A 286 13.79 -1.39 14.27
C ASP A 286 13.00 -2.63 14.69
N SER A 287 13.63 -3.80 14.64
CA SER A 287 13.01 -5.08 14.99
C SER A 287 14.04 -6.11 15.48
N CYS A 288 13.52 -7.23 16.01
CA CYS A 288 14.33 -8.39 16.39
C CYS A 288 13.97 -9.60 15.52
N VAL A 289 14.93 -10.51 15.32
CA VAL A 289 14.76 -11.73 14.51
C VAL A 289 15.29 -12.98 15.22
N ASP A 290 14.92 -14.15 14.70
CA ASP A 290 15.48 -15.44 15.13
C ASP A 290 16.89 -15.70 14.60
N ASP A 291 17.18 -15.26 13.38
CA ASP A 291 18.47 -15.41 12.70
C ASP A 291 18.74 -14.19 11.82
N THR A 292 19.93 -13.58 11.90
CA THR A 292 20.26 -12.36 11.15
C THR A 292 20.65 -12.60 9.70
N ALA A 293 21.08 -13.81 9.35
CA ALA A 293 21.48 -14.17 7.99
C ALA A 293 20.28 -14.66 7.16
N ASN A 294 19.34 -15.37 7.79
CA ASN A 294 18.14 -15.90 7.15
C ASN A 294 16.92 -15.87 8.09
N PRO A 295 16.42 -14.66 8.42
CA PRO A 295 15.32 -14.47 9.35
C PRO A 295 14.04 -15.16 8.86
N LYS A 296 13.44 -15.95 9.75
CA LYS A 296 12.12 -16.58 9.54
C LYS A 296 11.06 -15.97 10.44
N ILE A 297 11.47 -15.37 11.55
CA ILE A 297 10.62 -14.74 12.54
C ILE A 297 11.10 -13.31 12.75
N TYR A 298 10.15 -12.38 12.75
CA TYR A 298 10.36 -10.98 13.10
C TYR A 298 9.49 -10.62 14.30
N VAL A 299 10.07 -9.89 15.25
CA VAL A 299 9.37 -9.36 16.42
C VAL A 299 9.35 -7.84 16.34
N ILE A 300 8.13 -7.30 16.38
CA ILE A 300 7.85 -5.87 16.24
C ILE A 300 7.27 -5.35 17.55
N PHE A 301 7.83 -4.26 18.05
CA PHE A 301 7.52 -3.75 19.39
C PHE A 301 6.58 -2.53 19.36
N ASP A 302 6.43 -1.88 18.21
CA ASP A 302 5.52 -0.73 17.97
C ASP A 302 4.48 -1.12 16.93
N SER A 303 3.20 -1.08 17.29
CA SER A 303 2.09 -1.44 16.40
C SER A 303 2.02 -0.57 15.15
N ASN A 304 2.49 0.68 15.21
CA ASN A 304 2.50 1.58 14.06
C ASN A 304 3.53 1.17 12.99
N GLN A 305 4.43 0.21 13.26
CA GLN A 305 5.28 -0.40 12.24
C GLN A 305 4.54 -1.46 11.40
N ILE A 306 3.27 -1.73 11.71
CA ILE A 306 2.50 -2.82 11.13
C ILE A 306 1.20 -2.29 10.53
N TYR A 307 0.86 -2.79 9.35
CA TYR A 307 -0.46 -2.64 8.77
C TYR A 307 -1.04 -4.04 8.43
N PRO A 308 -2.17 -4.45 9.04
CA PRO A 308 -2.82 -5.71 8.70
C PRO A 308 -3.50 -5.58 7.34
N GLU A 309 -2.80 -5.93 6.26
CA GLU A 309 -3.29 -5.64 4.90
C GLU A 309 -4.27 -6.68 4.37
N TYR A 310 -4.03 -7.97 4.63
CA TYR A 310 -4.90 -9.04 4.15
C TYR A 310 -5.28 -10.01 5.27
N LEU A 311 -6.53 -10.45 5.23
CA LEU A 311 -7.04 -11.60 5.98
C LEU A 311 -7.18 -12.77 5.00
N ILE A 312 -6.46 -13.86 5.27
CA ILE A 312 -6.49 -15.10 4.49
C ILE A 312 -7.26 -16.15 5.27
N GLU A 313 -8.34 -16.67 4.69
CA GLU A 313 -9.06 -17.83 5.21
C GLU A 313 -8.69 -19.08 4.41
N PHE A 314 -8.48 -20.21 5.08
CA PHE A 314 -8.02 -21.47 4.46
C PHE A 314 -8.52 -22.70 5.23
N TYR A 315 -8.61 -23.85 4.56
CA TYR A 315 -9.10 -25.12 5.15
C TYR A 315 -7.95 -25.99 5.67
#